data_AF-A0A385YSP7-F1
#
_entry.id   AF-A0A385YSP7-F1
#
_cell.length_a   1.000
_cell.length_b   1.000
_cell.length_c   1.000
_cell.angle_alpha   90.00
_cell.angle_beta   90.00
_cell.angle_gamma   90.00
#
_symmetry.space_group_name_H-M   'P 1'
#
loop_
_entity.id
_entity.type
_entity.pdbx_description
1 polymer ?
#
loop_
_entity_poly.entity_id
_entity_poly.type
_entity_poly.pdbx_seq_one_letter_code
_entity_poly.pdbx_strand_id
1 'polypeptide(L)'
;MTPFAYLFIGHLIGDFLLQTSWMAKNKATHWGALVVHCSVYTLAVVLVGIWGSIDWSFIAIGLLFLSHMLLDRRTFNMWWNRVVMQNTTEKWLFVVTDQVFHLIVLAVLLHYFL
;
A
#
# COMPACT_ATOMS: atom_id res chain seq x y z
N MET A 1 -6.22 20.16 6.29
CA MET A 1 -6.17 19.12 5.25
C MET A 1 -7.11 18.00 5.66
N THR A 2 -7.64 17.21 4.72
CA THR A 2 -8.53 16.08 5.07
C THR A 2 -7.72 14.93 5.70
N PRO A 3 -8.31 14.08 6.56
CA PRO A 3 -7.63 12.89 7.10
C PRO A 3 -7.06 12.00 5.98
N PHE A 4 -7.81 11.82 4.89
CA PHE A 4 -7.36 11.08 3.73
C PHE A 4 -6.07 11.66 3.11
N ALA A 5 -5.88 12.99 3.10
CA ALA A 5 -4.67 13.59 2.57
C ALA A 5 -3.42 13.18 3.38
N TYR A 6 -3.53 13.00 4.69
CA TYR A 6 -2.44 12.49 5.52
C TYR A 6 -2.15 11.02 5.23
N LEU A 7 -3.17 10.18 5.12
CA LEU A 7 -3.00 8.78 4.73
C LEU A 7 -2.34 8.65 3.34
N PHE A 8 -2.78 9.48 2.39
CA PHE A 8 -2.21 9.54 1.05
C PHE A 8 -0.72 9.91 1.07
N ILE A 9 -0.35 10.96 1.81
CA ILE A 9 1.05 11.36 1.97
C ILE A 9 1.87 10.25 2.63
N GLY A 10 1.35 9.63 3.68
CA GLY A 10 2.01 8.49 4.34
C GLY A 10 2.26 7.33 3.40
N HIS A 11 1.30 7.01 2.53
CA HIS A 11 1.47 5.98 1.50
C HIS A 11 2.54 6.35 0.48
N LEU A 12 2.55 7.58 -0.03
CA LEU A 12 3.60 8.02 -0.95
C LEU A 12 5.00 7.95 -0.32
N ILE A 13 5.13 8.32 0.95
CA ILE A 13 6.39 8.23 1.69
C ILE A 13 6.80 6.75 1.83
N GLY A 14 5.88 5.88 2.24
CA GLY A 14 6.15 4.45 2.43
C GLY A 14 6.56 3.72 1.16
N ASP A 15 5.80 3.89 0.07
CA ASP A 15 5.97 3.12 -1.16
C ASP A 15 7.02 3.68 -2.12
N PHE A 16 7.31 4.98 -2.06
CA PHE A 16 8.25 5.62 -2.99
C PHE A 16 9.53 6.11 -2.32
N LEU A 17 9.43 6.83 -1.20
CA LEU A 17 10.62 7.43 -0.58
C LEU A 17 11.40 6.44 0.29
N LEU A 18 10.69 5.61 1.06
CA LEU A 18 11.30 4.66 2.00
C LEU A 18 11.47 3.25 1.42
N GLN A 19 10.84 2.95 0.28
CA GLN A 19 11.02 1.68 -0.41
C GLN A 19 12.39 1.63 -1.10
N THR A 20 13.28 0.78 -0.59
CA THR A 20 14.59 0.58 -1.20
C THR A 20 14.54 -0.29 -2.47
N SER A 21 15.57 -0.19 -3.32
CA SER A 21 15.74 -1.06 -4.49
C SER A 21 15.71 -2.55 -4.15
N TRP A 22 16.19 -2.95 -2.97
CA TRP A 22 16.12 -4.34 -2.52
C TRP A 22 14.68 -4.77 -2.25
N MET A 23 13.89 -3.94 -1.56
CA MET A 23 12.47 -4.21 -1.32
C MET A 23 11.70 -4.32 -2.64
N ALA A 24 11.83 -3.32 -3.52
CA ALA A 24 11.09 -3.25 -4.78
C ALA A 24 11.35 -4.45 -5.71
N LYS A 25 12.59 -4.95 -5.76
CA LYS A 25 12.99 -6.08 -6.60
C LYS A 25 12.56 -7.43 -6.03
N ASN A 26 12.48 -7.56 -4.70
CA ASN A 26 12.32 -8.85 -4.03
C ASN A 26 10.95 -9.08 -3.38
N LYS A 27 10.13 -8.05 -3.14
CA LYS A 27 8.86 -8.19 -2.39
C LYS A 27 7.87 -9.18 -3.00
N ALA A 28 7.88 -9.34 -4.33
CA ALA A 28 7.04 -10.31 -5.01
C ALA A 28 7.46 -11.77 -4.75
N THR A 29 8.75 -12.05 -4.54
CA THR A 29 9.31 -13.42 -4.51
C THR A 29 9.91 -13.82 -3.15
N HIS A 30 10.29 -12.85 -2.30
CA HIS A 30 10.97 -13.09 -1.04
C HIS A 30 10.18 -12.52 0.15
N TRP A 31 9.66 -13.41 1.00
CA TRP A 31 8.84 -13.04 2.16
C TRP A 31 9.52 -12.03 3.09
N GLY A 32 10.82 -12.17 3.34
CA GLY A 32 11.55 -11.22 4.19
C GLY A 32 11.56 -9.79 3.63
N ALA A 33 11.67 -9.64 2.30
CA ALA A 33 11.66 -8.32 1.69
C ALA A 33 10.26 -7.69 1.72
N LEU A 34 9.24 -8.53 1.54
CA LEU A 34 7.84 -8.14 1.64
C LEU A 34 7.48 -7.69 3.06
N VAL A 35 7.76 -8.50 4.08
CA VAL A 35 7.46 -8.18 5.48
C VAL A 35 8.15 -6.89 5.93
N VAL A 36 9.43 -6.72 5.59
CA VAL A 36 10.16 -5.48 5.91
C VAL A 36 9.51 -4.29 5.22
N HIS A 37 9.19 -4.40 3.93
CA HIS A 37 8.54 -3.33 3.19
C HIS A 37 7.17 -2.97 3.78
N CYS A 38 6.29 -3.96 4.01
CA CYS A 38 4.97 -3.72 4.61
C CYS A 38 5.10 -3.09 6.01
N SER A 39 6.14 -3.44 6.77
CA SER A 39 6.39 -2.85 8.10
C SER A 39 6.79 -1.38 7.98
N VAL A 40 7.71 -1.05 7.07
CA VAL A 40 8.15 0.32 6.80
C VAL A 40 6.98 1.17 6.27
N TYR A 41 6.20 0.63 5.34
CA TYR A 41 5.00 1.25 4.80
C TYR A 41 3.97 1.56 5.91
N THR A 42 3.61 0.54 6.69
CA THR A 42 2.62 0.66 7.77
C THR A 42 3.06 1.70 8.79
N LEU A 43 4.35 1.69 9.17
CA LEU A 43 4.91 2.68 10.08
C LEU A 43 4.81 4.11 9.50
N ALA A 44 5.15 4.30 8.22
CA ALA A 44 5.05 5.61 7.57
C ALA A 44 3.61 6.14 7.55
N VAL A 45 2.64 5.31 7.16
CA VAL A 45 1.22 5.68 7.12
C VAL A 45 0.69 6.00 8.51
N VAL A 46 1.00 5.18 9.51
CA VAL A 46 0.54 5.40 10.89
C VAL A 46 1.13 6.69 11.47
N LEU A 47 2.43 6.93 11.31
CA LEU A 47 3.07 8.15 11.83
C LEU A 47 2.51 9.42 11.18
N VAL A 48 2.30 9.42 9.87
CA VAL A 48 1.68 10.57 9.18
C VAL A 48 0.20 10.70 9.54
N GLY A 49 -0.50 9.59 9.75
CA GLY A 49 -1.88 9.59 10.25
C GLY A 49 -2.00 10.19 11.65
N ILE A 50 -1.10 9.84 12.56
CA ILE A 50 -1.03 10.44 13.91
C ILE A 50 -0.79 11.95 13.81
N TRP A 51 0.10 12.39 12.92
CA TRP A 51 0.29 13.82 12.65
C TRP A 51 -0.99 14.50 12.13
N GLY A 52 -1.78 13.77 11.35
CA GLY A 52 -3.12 14.17 10.89
C GLY A 52 -4.24 14.03 11.93
N SER A 53 -3.93 13.71 13.20
CA SER A 53 -4.90 13.46 14.28
C SER A 53 -5.88 12.31 13.98
N ILE A 54 -5.41 11.25 13.30
CA ILE A 54 -6.16 10.02 13.06
C ILE A 54 -5.90 9.03 14.20
N ASP A 55 -6.96 8.52 14.80
CA ASP A 55 -6.89 7.51 15.85
C ASP A 55 -6.74 6.11 15.25
N TRP A 56 -5.74 5.36 15.72
CA TRP A 56 -5.46 4.03 15.19
C TRP A 56 -5.86 2.94 16.18
N SER A 57 -6.77 2.07 15.76
CA SER A 57 -7.01 0.80 16.44
C SER A 57 -5.99 -0.26 16.00
N PHE A 58 -5.68 -1.22 16.88
CA PHE A 58 -4.84 -2.37 16.51
C PHE A 58 -5.42 -3.16 15.32
N ILE A 59 -6.75 -3.19 15.19
CA ILE A 59 -7.45 -3.81 14.07
C ILE A 59 -7.15 -3.06 12.77
N ALA A 60 -7.24 -1.73 12.76
CA ALA A 60 -6.95 -0.93 11.57
C ALA A 60 -5.49 -1.08 11.11
N ILE A 61 -4.54 -1.09 12.05
CA ILE A 61 -3.11 -1.32 11.75
C ILE A 61 -2.90 -2.72 11.16
N GLY A 62 -3.52 -3.75 11.75
CA GLY A 62 -3.44 -5.11 11.24
C GLY A 62 -4.02 -5.24 9.83
N LEU A 63 -5.18 -4.63 9.57
CA LEU A 63 -5.80 -4.62 8.25
C LEU A 63 -4.95 -3.85 7.22
N LEU A 64 -4.37 -2.71 7.59
CA LEU A 64 -3.45 -1.95 6.73
C LEU A 64 -2.24 -2.81 6.31
N PHE A 65 -1.59 -3.44 7.28
CA PHE A 65 -0.42 -4.28 7.01
C PHE A 65 -0.76 -5.49 6.13
N LEU A 66 -1.84 -6.22 6.44
CA LEU A 66 -2.24 -7.44 5.73
C LEU A 66 -2.75 -7.15 4.32
N SER A 67 -3.50 -6.07 4.13
CA SER A 67 -3.95 -5.66 2.80
C SER A 67 -2.79 -5.22 1.92
N HIS A 68 -1.83 -4.45 2.45
CA HIS A 68 -0.60 -4.07 1.74
C HIS A 68 0.20 -5.32 1.32
N MET A 69 0.40 -6.25 2.26
CA MET A 69 1.06 -7.53 2.00
C MET A 69 0.39 -8.32 0.88
N LEU A 70 -0.95 -8.38 0.85
CA LEU A 70 -1.71 -9.10 -0.16
C LEU A 70 -1.57 -8.46 -1.55
N LEU A 71 -1.67 -7.13 -1.64
CA LEU A 71 -1.56 -6.41 -2.91
C LEU A 71 -0.13 -6.52 -3.48
N ASP A 72 0.88 -6.38 -2.64
CA ASP A 72 2.29 -6.39 -3.04
C ASP A 72 2.84 -7.76 -3.47
N ARG A 73 2.08 -8.83 -3.22
CA ARG A 73 2.33 -10.13 -3.86
C ARG A 73 2.12 -10.13 -5.37
N ARG A 74 1.50 -9.07 -5.91
CA ARG A 74 1.23 -8.85 -7.33
C ARG A 74 0.30 -9.87 -7.99
N THR A 75 -0.05 -10.99 -7.35
CA THR A 75 -0.94 -12.01 -7.96
C THR A 75 -2.29 -11.42 -8.36
N PHE A 76 -2.93 -10.66 -7.47
CA PHE A 76 -4.19 -9.98 -7.75
C PHE A 76 -4.03 -8.91 -8.84
N ASN A 77 -3.03 -8.04 -8.72
CA ASN A 77 -2.82 -6.95 -9.67
C ASN A 77 -2.44 -7.45 -11.07
N MET A 78 -1.66 -8.54 -11.18
CA MET A 78 -1.34 -9.22 -12.44
C MET A 78 -2.59 -9.81 -13.09
N TRP A 79 -3.45 -10.47 -12.30
CA TRP A 79 -4.72 -10.97 -12.81
C TRP A 79 -5.61 -9.82 -13.30
N TRP A 80 -5.74 -8.74 -12.52
CA TRP A 80 -6.56 -7.59 -12.88
C TRP A 80 -6.08 -6.92 -14.17
N ASN A 81 -4.77 -6.63 -14.26
CA ASN A 81 -4.19 -6.03 -15.46
C ASN A 81 -4.39 -6.92 -16.69
N ARG A 82 -4.15 -8.24 -16.56
CA ARG A 82 -4.27 -9.18 -17.70
C ARG A 82 -5.70 -9.42 -18.14
N VAL A 83 -6.62 -9.61 -17.20
CA VAL A 83 -7.99 -10.08 -17.49
C VAL A 83 -8.97 -8.94 -17.65
N VAL A 84 -8.92 -7.95 -16.75
CA VAL A 84 -9.88 -6.83 -16.75
C VAL A 84 -9.41 -5.72 -17.69
N MET A 85 -8.15 -5.30 -17.55
CA MET A 85 -7.61 -4.17 -18.32
C MET A 85 -7.01 -4.61 -19.66
N GLN A 86 -6.84 -5.92 -19.88
CA GLN A 86 -6.17 -6.49 -21.06
C GLN A 86 -4.76 -5.88 -21.30
N ASN A 87 -4.13 -5.39 -20.24
CA ASN A 87 -2.81 -4.78 -20.26
C ASN A 87 -1.75 -5.83 -19.95
N THR A 88 -0.89 -6.13 -20.93
CA THR A 88 0.24 -7.05 -20.77
C THR A 88 1.60 -6.42 -21.05
N THR A 89 1.63 -5.18 -21.57
CA THR A 89 2.85 -4.51 -22.04
C THR A 89 3.19 -3.26 -21.22
N GLU A 90 2.18 -2.49 -20.81
CA GLU A 90 2.37 -1.17 -20.21
C GLU A 90 2.69 -1.28 -18.72
N LYS A 91 3.99 -1.27 -18.39
CA LYS A 91 4.48 -1.37 -17.01
C LYS A 91 4.07 -0.19 -16.13
N TRP A 92 3.99 1.02 -16.68
CA TRP A 92 3.56 2.20 -15.91
C TRP A 92 2.11 2.05 -15.45
N LEU A 93 1.24 1.50 -16.30
CA LEU A 93 -0.16 1.30 -15.98
C LEU A 93 -0.32 0.22 -14.91
N PHE A 94 0.52 -0.83 -14.94
CA PHE A 94 0.57 -1.81 -13.85
C PHE A 94 0.86 -1.16 -12.50
N VAL A 95 1.83 -0.23 -12.46
CA VAL A 95 2.17 0.54 -11.24
C VAL A 95 0.99 1.43 -10.83
N VAL A 96 0.38 2.17 -11.75
CA VAL A 96 -0.75 3.05 -11.41
C VAL A 96 -1.93 2.24 -10.84
N THR A 97 -2.30 1.12 -11.47
CA THR A 97 -3.35 0.23 -10.97
C THR A 97 -3.03 -0.31 -9.58
N ASP A 98 -1.76 -0.69 -9.36
CA ASP A 98 -1.28 -1.12 -8.04
C ASP A 98 -1.56 -0.06 -6.97
N GLN A 99 -1.12 1.18 -7.22
CA GLN A 99 -1.27 2.28 -6.28
C GLN A 99 -2.74 2.63 -6.03
N VAL A 100 -3.59 2.61 -7.07
CA VAL A 100 -5.03 2.86 -6.93
C VAL A 100 -5.68 1.86 -5.96
N PHE A 101 -5.32 0.58 -6.02
CA PHE A 101 -5.84 -0.40 -5.05
C PHE A 101 -5.40 -0.12 -3.61
N HIS A 102 -4.16 0.32 -3.41
CA HIS A 102 -3.69 0.77 -2.09
C HIS A 102 -4.48 1.99 -1.59
N LEU A 103 -4.78 2.96 -2.46
CA LEU A 103 -5.60 4.13 -2.11
C LEU A 103 -7.05 3.75 -1.75
N ILE A 104 -7.62 2.77 -2.46
CA ILE A 104 -8.96 2.24 -2.14
C ILE A 104 -8.95 1.61 -0.74
N VAL A 105 -7.92 0.83 -0.40
CA VAL A 105 -7.76 0.27 0.94
C VAL A 105 -7.70 1.37 2.00
N LEU A 106 -6.92 2.43 1.79
CA LEU A 106 -6.85 3.55 2.72
C LEU A 106 -8.21 4.25 2.90
N ALA A 107 -8.96 4.44 1.81
CA ALA A 107 -10.30 5.04 1.88
C ALA A 107 -11.27 4.15 2.67
N VAL A 108 -11.23 2.83 2.46
CA VAL A 108 -12.05 1.85 3.20
C VAL A 108 -11.67 1.84 4.68
N LEU A 109 -10.36 1.82 5.00
CA LEU A 109 -9.90 1.89 6.38
C LEU A 109 -10.35 3.18 7.07
N LEU A 110 -10.19 4.32 6.41
CA LEU A 110 -10.61 5.61 6.94
C LEU A 110 -12.13 5.67 7.19
N HIS A 111 -12.93 5.03 6.36
CA HIS A 111 -14.38 5.11 6.49
C HIS A 111 -14.96 4.18 7.56
N TYR A 112 -14.34 3.01 7.78
CA TYR A 112 -14.92 1.95 8.63
C TYR A 112 -14.13 1.64 9.90
N PHE A 113 -12.85 2.04 10.00
CA PHE A 113 -11.95 1.55 11.05
C PHE A 113 -11.10 2.64 11.74
N LEU A 114 -11.09 3.86 11.22
CA LEU A 114 -10.33 5.02 11.72
C LEU A 114 -11.24 6.22 11.98
#